data_AF-A0AAD8QFD1-F1
#
_entry.id   AF-A0AAD8QFD1-F1
#
_cell.length_a   1.000
_cell.length_b   1.000
_cell.length_c   1.000
_cell.angle_alpha   90.00
_cell.angle_beta   90.00
_cell.angle_gamma   90.00
#
_symmetry.space_group_name_H-M   'P 1'
#
loop_
_entity.id
_entity.type
_entity.pdbx_description
1 polymer ?
#
loop_
_entity_poly.entity_id
_entity_poly.type
_entity_poly.pdbx_seq_one_letter_code
_entity_poly.pdbx_strand_id
1 'polypeptide(L)'
;MATAVRVSPLDDAEGYLRWKESMLLRLGIVRVAHVLTEDPPAGDEGGAPAAAKQWAHDDALCRGYILATLSDRVFPDYVRHATARELWDAVARTYDVGTSQVELQRMLREFAFDVRAPLLEQVAHAEALGARLVPSFGCMAYHLRSRHPVFSCWALPLHIGMDDIWSTARLFDEMRVSLNEDQLDKLLRDLVKTGRFYSKPQ
;
A
#
# COMPACT_ATOMS: atom_id res chain seq x y z
N MET A 1 17.23 -17.46 14.72
CA MET A 1 15.83 -17.58 15.18
C MET A 1 14.96 -16.84 14.19
N ALA A 2 14.01 -17.52 13.52
CA ALA A 2 13.09 -16.84 12.61
C ALA A 2 12.15 -15.95 13.45
N THR A 3 12.24 -14.64 13.27
CA THR A 3 11.32 -13.68 13.88
C THR A 3 9.91 -14.00 13.43
N ALA A 4 9.04 -14.42 14.36
CA ALA A 4 7.64 -14.65 14.09
C ALA A 4 7.02 -13.35 13.55
N VAL A 5 6.45 -13.42 12.34
CA VAL A 5 5.70 -12.30 11.75
C VAL A 5 4.54 -11.98 12.69
N ARG A 6 4.61 -10.83 13.37
CA ARG A 6 3.52 -10.33 14.21
C ARG A 6 2.45 -9.76 13.29
N VAL A 7 1.31 -10.43 13.25
CA VAL A 7 0.12 -9.93 12.58
C VAL A 7 -0.65 -9.10 13.59
N SER A 8 -0.80 -7.79 13.35
CA SER A 8 -1.70 -6.94 14.13
C SER A 8 -3.15 -7.40 13.95
N PRO A 9 -4.01 -7.37 14.97
CA PRO A 9 -5.40 -7.77 14.81
C PRO A 9 -6.14 -6.94 13.75
N LEU A 10 -6.99 -7.57 12.95
CA LEU A 10 -7.93 -6.88 12.09
C LEU A 10 -9.04 -6.28 12.95
N ASP A 11 -9.12 -4.96 12.96
CA ASP A 11 -10.20 -4.23 13.64
C ASP A 11 -11.08 -3.49 12.63
N ASP A 12 -10.51 -2.76 11.67
CA ASP A 12 -11.24 -1.93 10.72
C ASP A 12 -10.69 -2.01 9.29
N ALA A 13 -11.28 -1.20 8.40
CA ALA A 13 -10.89 -1.13 7.00
C ALA A 13 -9.51 -0.47 6.78
N GLU A 14 -9.07 0.42 7.68
CA GLU A 14 -7.77 1.10 7.55
C GLU A 14 -6.62 0.11 7.77
N GLY A 15 -6.77 -0.78 8.76
CA GLY A 15 -5.80 -1.84 9.05
C GLY A 15 -5.80 -3.01 8.06
N TYR A 16 -6.83 -3.15 7.23
CA TYR A 16 -7.05 -4.36 6.43
C TYR A 16 -5.90 -4.70 5.48
N LEU A 17 -5.39 -3.74 4.69
CA LEU A 17 -4.32 -4.02 3.73
C LEU A 17 -3.07 -4.57 4.43
N ARG A 18 -2.69 -3.95 5.54
CA ARG A 18 -1.54 -4.40 6.35
C ARG A 18 -1.80 -5.77 6.96
N TRP A 19 -3.00 -6.00 7.48
CA TRP A 19 -3.40 -7.29 8.03
C TRP A 19 -3.34 -8.39 6.97
N LYS A 20 -3.92 -8.15 5.79
CA LYS A 20 -3.99 -9.08 4.66
C LYS A 20 -2.60 -9.54 4.24
N GLU A 21 -1.69 -8.61 3.98
CA GLU A 21 -0.30 -8.90 3.61
C GLU A 21 0.45 -9.66 4.72
N SER A 22 0.29 -9.24 5.97
CA SER A 22 0.94 -9.91 7.11
C SER A 22 0.41 -11.34 7.31
N MET A 23 -0.89 -11.54 7.09
CA MET A 23 -1.54 -12.85 7.19
C MET A 23 -1.08 -13.78 6.07
N LEU A 24 -1.09 -13.33 4.81
CA LEU A 24 -0.60 -14.12 3.68
C LEU A 24 0.86 -14.55 3.89
N LEU A 25 1.71 -13.64 4.34
CA LEU A 25 3.10 -13.97 4.68
C LEU A 25 3.19 -15.04 5.78
N ARG A 26 2.42 -14.89 6.85
CA ARG A 26 2.38 -15.86 7.96
C ARG A 26 1.91 -17.24 7.48
N LEU A 27 0.82 -17.32 6.74
CA LEU A 27 0.26 -18.56 6.19
C LEU A 27 1.22 -19.22 5.19
N GLY A 28 1.97 -18.42 4.44
CA GLY A 28 3.04 -18.90 3.54
C GLY A 28 4.20 -19.53 4.31
N ILE A 29 4.65 -18.89 5.40
CA ILE A 29 5.73 -19.43 6.27
C ILE A 29 5.33 -20.77 6.88
N VAL A 30 4.08 -20.91 7.34
CA VAL A 30 3.56 -22.18 7.88
C VAL A 30 3.04 -23.14 6.80
N ARG A 31 3.16 -22.76 5.52
CA ARG A 31 2.83 -23.56 4.33
C ARG A 31 1.37 -24.00 4.17
N VAL A 32 0.43 -23.32 4.83
CA VAL A 32 -1.02 -23.62 4.72
C VAL A 32 -1.76 -22.66 3.79
N ALA A 33 -1.09 -21.65 3.20
CA ALA A 33 -1.74 -20.67 2.32
C ALA A 33 -2.44 -21.28 1.09
N HIS A 34 -1.99 -22.46 0.64
CA HIS A 34 -2.54 -23.15 -0.53
C HIS A 34 -4.04 -23.46 -0.42
N VAL A 35 -4.56 -23.70 0.80
CA VAL A 35 -5.98 -23.98 1.04
C VAL A 35 -6.90 -22.79 0.69
N LEU A 36 -6.35 -21.58 0.64
CA LEU A 36 -7.11 -20.39 0.26
C LEU A 36 -7.44 -20.38 -1.23
N THR A 37 -6.64 -21.02 -2.08
CA THR A 37 -6.73 -20.91 -3.55
C THR A 37 -6.97 -22.23 -4.29
N GLU A 38 -6.51 -23.36 -3.75
CA GLU A 38 -6.57 -24.67 -4.43
C GLU A 38 -7.75 -25.52 -3.95
N ASP A 39 -8.38 -26.31 -4.81
CA ASP A 39 -9.45 -27.20 -4.35
C ASP A 39 -8.92 -28.41 -3.57
N PRO A 40 -9.68 -28.94 -2.59
CA PRO A 40 -9.29 -30.16 -1.90
C PRO A 40 -9.04 -31.30 -2.89
N PRO A 41 -8.09 -32.21 -2.59
CA PRO A 41 -7.81 -33.35 -3.46
C PRO A 41 -9.10 -34.17 -3.67
N ALA A 42 -9.38 -34.51 -4.93
CA ALA A 42 -10.53 -35.34 -5.27
C ALA A 42 -10.42 -36.70 -4.55
N GLY A 43 -11.50 -37.12 -3.90
CA GLY A 43 -11.59 -38.45 -3.32
C GLY A 43 -11.88 -39.46 -4.42
N ASP A 44 -10.86 -39.89 -5.16
CA ASP A 44 -10.95 -41.11 -5.93
C ASP A 44 -10.95 -42.31 -4.98
N GLU A 45 -11.69 -43.37 -5.32
CA GLU A 45 -11.90 -44.58 -4.49
C GLU A 45 -10.60 -45.38 -4.17
N GLY A 46 -9.43 -44.83 -4.52
CA GLY A 46 -8.09 -45.33 -4.15
C GLY A 46 -7.06 -44.24 -3.79
N GLY A 47 -7.43 -42.95 -3.79
CA GLY A 47 -6.56 -41.85 -3.38
C GLY A 47 -6.51 -41.72 -1.87
N ALA A 48 -5.30 -41.83 -1.31
CA ALA A 48 -5.08 -42.16 0.08
C ALA A 48 -5.83 -41.24 1.07
N PRO A 49 -6.54 -41.81 2.08
CA PRO A 49 -7.14 -41.07 3.20
C PRO A 49 -6.19 -40.06 3.88
N ALA A 50 -4.87 -40.22 3.70
CA ALA A 50 -3.85 -39.32 4.19
C ALA A 50 -3.89 -37.92 3.54
N ALA A 51 -4.11 -37.81 2.24
CA ALA A 51 -4.12 -36.51 1.54
C ALA A 51 -5.32 -35.67 1.95
N ALA A 52 -6.51 -36.27 2.01
CA ALA A 52 -7.71 -35.60 2.50
C ALA A 52 -7.60 -35.20 3.98
N LYS A 53 -6.99 -36.05 4.82
CA LYS A 53 -6.72 -35.72 6.23
C LYS A 53 -5.73 -34.56 6.36
N GLN A 54 -4.68 -34.54 5.54
CA GLN A 54 -3.70 -33.46 5.53
C GLN A 54 -4.36 -32.15 5.10
N TRP A 55 -5.17 -32.17 4.04
CA TRP A 55 -5.95 -31.00 3.61
C TRP A 55 -6.83 -30.46 4.73
N ALA A 56 -7.62 -31.32 5.37
CA ALA A 56 -8.51 -30.91 6.46
C ALA A 56 -7.72 -30.33 7.66
N HIS A 57 -6.53 -30.85 7.93
CA HIS A 57 -5.63 -30.32 8.95
C HIS A 57 -5.13 -28.92 8.56
N ASP A 58 -4.64 -28.74 7.33
CA ASP A 58 -4.11 -27.47 6.85
C ASP A 58 -5.21 -26.40 6.76
N ASP A 59 -6.42 -26.77 6.34
CA ASP A 59 -7.59 -25.88 6.33
C ASP A 59 -7.98 -25.44 7.75
N ALA A 60 -8.06 -26.38 8.69
CA ALA A 60 -8.36 -26.06 10.09
C ALA A 60 -7.29 -25.15 10.72
N LEU A 61 -6.00 -25.40 10.44
CA LEU A 61 -4.90 -24.55 10.89
C LEU A 61 -4.95 -23.16 10.26
N CYS A 62 -5.14 -23.07 8.94
CA CYS A 62 -5.25 -21.82 8.21
C CYS A 62 -6.40 -20.97 8.76
N ARG A 63 -7.59 -21.57 8.89
CA ARG A 63 -8.76 -20.95 9.50
C ARG A 63 -8.48 -20.46 10.91
N GLY A 64 -7.84 -21.30 11.74
CA GLY A 64 -7.45 -20.95 13.10
C GLY A 64 -6.52 -19.74 13.18
N TYR A 65 -5.51 -19.65 12.29
CA TYR A 65 -4.61 -18.49 12.24
C TYR A 65 -5.33 -17.20 11.83
N ILE A 66 -6.25 -17.26 10.87
CA ILE A 66 -7.03 -16.10 10.46
C ILE A 66 -7.88 -15.63 11.65
N LEU A 67 -8.67 -16.53 12.25
CA LEU A 67 -9.54 -16.22 13.39
C LEU A 67 -8.76 -15.65 14.60
N ALA A 68 -7.58 -16.20 14.90
CA ALA A 68 -6.74 -15.75 16.02
C ALA A 68 -6.17 -14.33 15.85
N THR A 69 -6.33 -13.74 14.67
CA THR A 69 -5.88 -12.37 14.39
C THR A 69 -7.04 -11.44 14.04
N LEU A 70 -8.27 -11.87 14.26
CA LEU A 70 -9.42 -10.99 14.27
C LEU A 70 -9.53 -10.34 15.67
N SER A 71 -9.89 -9.07 15.72
CA SER A 71 -10.25 -8.42 16.98
C SER A 71 -11.55 -8.99 17.54
N ASP A 72 -11.80 -8.81 18.84
CA ASP A 72 -13.05 -9.21 19.50
C ASP A 72 -14.28 -8.56 18.85
N ARG A 73 -14.11 -7.39 18.23
CA ARG A 73 -15.16 -6.66 17.53
C ARG A 73 -15.64 -7.39 16.28
N VAL A 74 -14.72 -7.90 15.47
CA VAL A 74 -15.04 -8.49 14.15
C VAL A 74 -15.11 -10.02 14.18
N PHE A 75 -14.48 -10.67 15.16
CA PHE A 75 -14.48 -12.13 15.29
C PHE A 75 -15.88 -12.77 15.20
N PRO A 76 -16.93 -12.26 15.90
CA PRO A 76 -18.27 -12.87 15.86
C PRO A 76 -18.89 -12.90 14.45
N ASP A 77 -18.53 -11.93 13.60
CA ASP A 77 -19.06 -11.80 12.25
C ASP A 77 -18.49 -12.84 11.28
N TYR A 78 -17.36 -13.45 11.61
CA TYR A 78 -16.63 -14.30 10.68
C TYR A 78 -16.45 -15.74 11.17
N VAL A 79 -16.57 -16.02 12.48
CA VAL A 79 -16.35 -17.36 13.05
C VAL A 79 -17.24 -18.46 12.45
N ARG A 80 -18.41 -18.09 11.90
CA ARG A 80 -19.38 -19.02 11.29
C ARG A 80 -18.89 -19.73 10.03
N HIS A 81 -17.87 -19.21 9.35
CA HIS A 81 -17.37 -19.77 8.10
C HIS A 81 -16.66 -21.10 8.36
N ALA A 82 -17.00 -22.13 7.58
CA ALA A 82 -16.61 -23.51 7.88
C ALA A 82 -15.17 -23.78 7.45
N THR A 83 -14.77 -23.24 6.30
CA THR A 83 -13.43 -23.42 5.72
C THR A 83 -12.60 -22.14 5.82
N ALA A 84 -11.27 -22.28 5.70
CA ALA A 84 -10.37 -21.13 5.67
C ALA A 84 -10.64 -20.24 4.45
N ARG A 85 -10.95 -20.83 3.28
CA ARG A 85 -11.31 -20.09 2.07
C ARG A 85 -12.57 -19.26 2.27
N GLU A 86 -13.67 -19.86 2.75
CA GLU A 86 -14.92 -19.14 2.97
C GLU A 86 -14.74 -17.95 3.91
N LEU A 87 -13.95 -18.16 4.98
CA LEU A 87 -13.59 -17.12 5.94
C LEU A 87 -12.80 -16.00 5.27
N TRP A 88 -11.72 -16.35 4.57
CA TRP A 88 -10.84 -15.40 3.88
C TRP A 88 -11.62 -14.56 2.86
N ASP A 89 -12.44 -15.20 2.03
CA ASP A 89 -13.25 -14.53 1.03
C ASP A 89 -14.31 -13.64 1.67
N ALA A 90 -14.87 -14.02 2.82
CA ALA A 90 -15.82 -13.18 3.54
C ALA A 90 -15.18 -11.91 4.07
N VAL A 91 -13.99 -12.01 4.67
CA VAL A 91 -13.21 -10.85 5.12
C VAL A 91 -12.86 -9.98 3.91
N ALA A 92 -12.36 -10.57 2.82
CA ALA A 92 -12.03 -9.84 1.61
C ALA A 92 -13.24 -9.12 1.00
N ARG A 93 -14.41 -9.76 0.93
CA ARG A 93 -15.64 -9.08 0.46
C ARG A 93 -15.99 -7.84 1.28
N THR A 94 -15.71 -7.82 2.57
CA THR A 94 -16.02 -6.67 3.44
C THR A 94 -14.99 -5.56 3.38
N TYR A 95 -13.69 -5.90 3.30
CA TYR A 95 -12.61 -4.93 3.49
C TYR A 95 -11.72 -4.74 2.26
N ASP A 96 -11.75 -5.65 1.28
CA ASP A 96 -11.15 -5.47 -0.05
C ASP A 96 -12.03 -4.57 -0.93
N VAL A 97 -12.67 -3.60 -0.28
CA VAL A 97 -13.21 -2.41 -0.93
C VAL A 97 -11.98 -1.56 -1.20
N GLY A 98 -11.26 -1.90 -2.27
CA GLY A 98 -10.16 -1.07 -2.74
C GLY A 98 -10.60 0.38 -2.72
N THR A 99 -9.79 1.27 -2.14
CA THR A 99 -10.05 2.71 -2.13
C THR A 99 -10.56 3.08 -3.51
N SER A 100 -11.83 3.49 -3.61
CA SER A 100 -12.47 3.63 -4.91
C SER A 100 -11.60 4.52 -5.81
N GLN A 101 -11.58 4.27 -7.12
CA GLN A 101 -10.80 5.11 -8.03
C GLN A 101 -11.12 6.60 -7.84
N VAL A 102 -12.38 6.93 -7.52
CA VAL A 102 -12.84 8.28 -7.19
C VAL A 102 -12.15 8.83 -5.94
N GLU A 103 -12.04 8.02 -4.88
CA GLU A 103 -11.41 8.39 -3.62
C GLU A 103 -9.88 8.52 -3.78
N LEU A 104 -9.22 7.60 -4.46
CA LEU A 104 -7.78 7.71 -4.78
C LEU A 104 -7.50 8.95 -5.64
N GLN A 105 -8.37 9.25 -6.60
CA GLN A 105 -8.26 10.48 -7.38
C GLN A 105 -8.46 11.73 -6.51
N ARG A 106 -9.39 11.69 -5.54
CA ARG A 106 -9.60 12.78 -4.58
C ARG A 106 -8.36 12.99 -3.72
N MET A 107 -7.83 11.92 -3.13
CA MET A 107 -6.59 11.95 -2.35
C MET A 107 -5.42 12.49 -3.16
N LEU A 108 -5.23 12.03 -4.40
CA LEU A 108 -4.17 12.54 -5.28
C LEU A 108 -4.41 14.00 -5.66
N ARG A 109 -5.65 14.46 -5.87
CA ARG A 109 -5.94 15.88 -6.13
C ARG A 109 -5.64 16.76 -4.92
N GLU A 110 -5.99 16.31 -3.73
CA GLU A 110 -5.78 17.02 -2.46
C GLU A 110 -4.36 16.93 -1.95
N PHE A 111 -3.58 15.95 -2.40
CA PHE A 111 -2.18 15.80 -2.03
C PHE A 111 -1.38 17.07 -2.35
N ALA A 112 -0.85 17.68 -1.30
CA ALA A 112 0.00 18.84 -1.33
C ALA A 112 1.34 18.49 -0.69
N PHE A 113 2.42 18.92 -1.32
CA PHE A 113 3.75 18.75 -0.74
C PHE A 113 3.90 19.69 0.47
N ASP A 114 4.34 19.12 1.59
CA ASP A 114 4.94 19.86 2.68
C ASP A 114 6.42 20.10 2.37
N VAL A 115 6.74 21.35 2.09
CA VAL A 115 8.06 21.81 1.71
C VAL A 115 9.11 21.58 2.82
N ARG A 116 8.67 21.37 4.07
CA ARG A 116 9.54 21.14 5.24
C ARG A 116 9.72 19.67 5.59
N ALA A 117 8.88 18.79 5.06
CA ALA A 117 9.02 17.35 5.24
C ALA A 117 10.00 16.74 4.21
N PRO A 118 10.56 15.54 4.47
CA PRO A 118 11.38 14.83 3.51
C PRO A 118 10.65 14.68 2.17
N LEU A 119 11.25 15.16 1.09
CA LEU A 119 10.60 15.17 -0.22
C LEU A 119 10.52 13.75 -0.82
N LEU A 120 11.51 12.90 -0.56
CA LEU A 120 11.52 11.50 -1.03
C LEU A 120 10.33 10.69 -0.50
N GLU A 121 9.96 10.86 0.78
CA GLU A 121 8.80 10.16 1.37
C GLU A 121 7.49 10.63 0.73
N GLN A 122 7.40 11.93 0.43
CA GLN A 122 6.23 12.52 -0.22
C GLN A 122 6.09 12.07 -1.67
N VAL A 123 7.19 11.99 -2.43
CA VAL A 123 7.20 11.41 -3.78
C VAL A 123 6.78 9.95 -3.75
N ALA A 124 7.28 9.15 -2.79
CA ALA A 124 6.88 7.76 -2.61
C ALA A 124 5.35 7.63 -2.38
N HIS A 125 4.79 8.47 -1.51
CA HIS A 125 3.37 8.47 -1.22
C HIS A 125 2.52 8.82 -2.46
N ALA A 126 2.92 9.86 -3.21
CA ALA A 126 2.20 10.27 -4.41
C ALA A 126 2.28 9.22 -5.53
N GLU A 127 3.43 8.57 -5.72
CA GLU A 127 3.60 7.46 -6.65
C GLU A 127 2.72 6.27 -6.26
N ALA A 128 2.63 5.92 -4.97
CA ALA A 128 1.79 4.83 -4.48
C ALA A 128 0.28 5.09 -4.71
N LEU A 129 -0.18 6.33 -4.55
CA LEU A 129 -1.54 6.72 -4.94
C LEU A 129 -1.75 6.57 -6.46
N GLY A 130 -0.75 6.97 -7.24
CA GLY A 130 -0.74 6.85 -8.70
C GLY A 130 -0.81 5.43 -9.24
N ALA A 131 -0.01 4.52 -8.68
CA ALA A 131 0.07 3.13 -9.12
C ALA A 131 -1.28 2.40 -9.01
N ARG A 132 -2.15 2.85 -8.11
CA ARG A 132 -3.50 2.30 -7.90
C ARG A 132 -4.56 2.90 -8.85
N LEU A 133 -4.18 3.88 -9.67
CA LEU A 133 -5.05 4.61 -10.62
C LEU A 133 -4.73 4.25 -12.08
N VAL A 134 -5.04 3.02 -12.52
CA VAL A 134 -4.85 2.59 -13.93
C VAL A 134 -6.14 2.82 -14.75
N PRO A 135 -6.11 3.31 -16.03
CA PRO A 135 -5.01 3.91 -16.79
C PRO A 135 -5.23 5.41 -17.13
N SER A 136 -6.01 6.18 -16.35
CA SER A 136 -6.66 7.40 -16.85
C SER A 136 -6.04 8.76 -16.47
N PHE A 137 -4.83 8.83 -15.93
CA PHE A 137 -4.19 10.12 -15.65
C PHE A 137 -2.82 10.11 -16.31
N GLY A 138 -2.42 11.22 -16.95
CA GLY A 138 -1.12 11.34 -17.63
C GLY A 138 0.04 10.93 -16.72
N CYS A 139 1.24 10.74 -17.26
CA CYS A 139 2.38 10.23 -16.49
C CYS A 139 2.48 10.92 -15.11
N MET A 140 2.62 10.14 -14.03
CA MET A 140 2.65 10.67 -12.65
C MET A 140 3.66 11.82 -12.51
N ALA A 141 4.80 11.72 -13.20
CA ALA A 141 5.81 12.78 -13.29
C ALA A 141 5.24 14.13 -13.79
N TYR A 142 4.31 14.14 -14.75
CA TYR A 142 3.62 15.36 -15.18
C TYR A 142 2.76 15.95 -14.07
N HIS A 143 2.04 15.11 -13.31
CA HIS A 143 1.20 15.57 -12.20
C HIS A 143 2.01 16.13 -11.03
N LEU A 144 3.21 15.60 -10.76
CA LEU A 144 4.07 16.07 -9.68
C LEU A 144 4.84 17.35 -10.05
N ARG A 145 5.17 17.54 -11.33
CA ARG A 145 5.98 18.67 -11.83
C ARG A 145 5.48 20.04 -11.35
N SER A 146 4.17 20.25 -11.35
CA SER A 146 3.56 21.55 -11.02
C SER A 146 3.22 21.72 -9.54
N ARG A 147 3.54 20.73 -8.68
CA ARG A 147 3.04 20.69 -7.29
C ARG A 147 4.09 20.96 -6.22
N HIS A 148 5.38 20.98 -6.58
CA HIS A 148 6.46 21.41 -5.68
C HIS A 148 7.41 22.38 -6.40
N PRO A 149 7.87 23.47 -5.75
CA PRO A 149 8.75 24.46 -6.37
C PRO A 149 10.01 23.84 -7.01
N VAL A 150 10.57 22.81 -6.38
CA VAL A 150 11.76 22.13 -6.90
C VAL A 150 11.54 21.44 -8.25
N PHE A 151 10.33 20.90 -8.48
CA PHE A 151 9.99 20.22 -9.74
C PHE A 151 9.51 21.21 -10.82
N SER A 152 9.12 22.42 -10.41
CA SER A 152 8.73 23.49 -11.31
C SER A 152 9.93 24.25 -11.92
N CYS A 153 11.13 24.00 -11.39
CA CYS A 153 12.36 24.61 -11.88
C CYS A 153 12.62 24.19 -13.34
N TRP A 154 12.82 25.17 -14.22
CA TRP A 154 13.24 25.06 -15.63
C TRP A 154 14.38 24.09 -15.97
N ALA A 155 15.09 23.55 -14.98
CA ALA A 155 16.15 22.56 -15.18
C ALA A 155 15.62 21.16 -15.56
N LEU A 156 14.33 20.89 -15.36
CA LEU A 156 13.73 19.59 -15.71
C LEU A 156 13.30 19.53 -17.18
N PRO A 157 13.61 18.43 -17.91
CA PRO A 157 13.25 18.25 -19.32
C PRO A 157 11.77 18.48 -19.61
N LEU A 158 11.43 18.83 -20.85
CA LEU A 158 10.03 19.01 -21.29
C LEU A 158 9.21 17.71 -21.13
N HIS A 159 9.84 16.58 -21.42
CA HIS A 159 9.34 15.24 -21.15
C HIS A 159 10.03 14.70 -19.91
N ILE A 160 9.30 14.69 -18.78
CA ILE A 160 9.82 14.27 -17.48
C ILE A 160 9.33 12.87 -17.16
N GLY A 161 10.25 11.98 -16.77
CA GLY A 161 9.95 10.65 -16.23
C GLY A 161 9.93 10.65 -14.71
N MET A 162 9.50 9.52 -14.12
CA MET A 162 9.61 9.35 -12.66
C MET A 162 11.06 9.35 -12.18
N ASP A 163 12.01 8.85 -12.99
CA ASP A 163 13.44 8.85 -12.66
C ASP A 163 14.00 10.27 -12.47
N ASP A 164 13.55 11.23 -13.28
CA ASP A 164 13.94 12.63 -13.16
C ASP A 164 13.39 13.27 -11.88
N ILE A 165 12.13 12.95 -11.53
CA ILE A 165 11.50 13.39 -10.27
C ILE A 165 12.26 12.84 -9.07
N TRP A 166 12.55 11.53 -9.07
CA TRP A 166 13.27 10.87 -8.00
C TRP A 166 14.70 11.40 -7.84
N SER A 167 15.41 11.63 -8.95
CA SER A 167 16.76 12.21 -8.94
C SER A 167 16.76 13.64 -8.39
N THR A 168 15.79 14.46 -8.80
CA THR A 168 15.64 15.83 -8.31
C THR A 168 15.25 15.88 -6.83
N ALA A 169 14.34 15.01 -6.41
CA ALA A 169 13.92 14.90 -5.02
C ALA A 169 15.09 14.53 -4.10
N ARG A 170 15.92 13.59 -4.54
CA ARG A 170 17.13 13.16 -3.82
C ARG A 170 18.11 14.30 -3.63
N LEU A 171 18.45 15.03 -4.71
CA LEU A 171 19.34 16.19 -4.64
C LEU A 171 18.79 17.25 -3.67
N PHE A 172 17.49 17.47 -3.68
CA PHE A 172 16.86 18.43 -2.78
C PHE A 172 16.92 18.01 -1.31
N ASP A 173 16.60 16.75 -1.00
CA ASP A 173 16.68 16.25 0.38
C ASP A 173 18.13 16.22 0.90
N GLU A 174 19.11 15.88 0.05
CA GLU A 174 20.53 15.97 0.39
C GLU A 174 20.93 17.41 0.75
N MET A 175 20.50 18.40 -0.03
CA MET A 175 20.70 19.81 0.31
C MET A 175 19.98 20.16 1.61
N ARG A 176 18.71 19.79 1.76
CA ARG A 176 17.90 20.09 2.96
C ARG A 176 18.57 19.61 4.25
N VAL A 177 19.14 18.41 4.26
CA VAL A 177 19.87 17.85 5.42
C VAL A 177 21.12 18.68 5.77
N SER A 178 21.75 19.30 4.78
CA SER A 178 22.96 20.11 4.97
C SER A 178 22.69 21.58 5.36
N LEU A 179 21.46 22.05 5.25
CA LEU A 179 21.08 23.45 5.49
C LEU A 179 20.44 23.63 6.88
N ASN A 180 20.67 24.79 7.49
CA ASN A 180 19.86 25.23 8.63
C ASN A 180 18.51 25.82 8.16
N GLU A 181 17.59 26.05 9.10
CA GLU A 181 16.23 26.57 8.81
C GLU A 181 16.25 27.86 7.99
N ASP A 182 17.10 28.84 8.32
CA ASP A 182 17.16 30.12 7.61
C ASP A 182 17.65 29.97 6.16
N GLN A 183 18.63 29.09 5.95
CA GLN A 183 19.16 28.78 4.63
C GLN A 183 18.15 28.01 3.79
N LEU A 184 17.44 27.05 4.37
CA LEU A 184 16.37 26.32 3.71
C LEU A 184 15.25 27.28 3.30
N ASP A 185 14.80 28.14 4.22
CA ASP A 185 13.79 29.16 3.96
C ASP A 185 14.22 30.11 2.81
N LYS A 186 15.50 30.48 2.75
CA LYS A 186 16.04 31.29 1.64
C LYS A 186 15.99 30.53 0.31
N LEU A 187 16.48 29.29 0.29
CA LEU A 187 16.45 28.45 -0.91
C LEU A 187 15.02 28.28 -1.45
N LEU A 188 14.06 28.01 -0.56
CA LEU A 188 12.66 27.85 -0.92
C LEU A 188 12.07 29.14 -1.50
N ARG A 189 12.35 30.29 -0.90
CA ARG A 189 11.94 31.59 -1.45
C ARG A 189 12.52 31.83 -2.84
N ASP A 190 13.77 31.45 -3.07
CA ASP A 190 14.42 31.65 -4.36
C ASP A 190 13.89 30.67 -5.43
N LEU A 191 13.58 29.43 -5.05
CA LEU A 191 12.89 28.46 -5.91
C LEU A 191 11.48 28.93 -6.30
N VAL A 192 10.73 29.49 -5.35
CA VAL A 192 9.39 30.05 -5.62
C VAL A 192 9.45 31.30 -6.52
N LYS A 193 10.49 32.14 -6.39
CA LYS A 193 10.68 33.31 -7.26
C LYS A 193 11.08 32.93 -8.69
N THR A 194 11.82 31.84 -8.84
CA THR A 194 12.31 31.36 -10.14
C THR A 194 11.29 30.46 -10.85
N GLY A 195 10.46 29.72 -10.11
CA GLY A 195 9.32 28.98 -10.63
C GLY A 195 8.05 29.83 -10.70
N ARG A 196 7.61 30.24 -11.90
CA ARG A 196 6.21 30.71 -12.07
C ARG A 196 5.28 29.54 -11.74
N PHE A 197 4.52 29.63 -10.64
CA PHE A 197 3.10 29.28 -10.47
C PHE A 197 2.80 28.99 -8.98
N TYR A 198 2.23 29.98 -8.28
CA TYR A 198 1.13 29.73 -7.35
C TYR A 198 -0.14 30.21 -8.05
N SER A 199 -0.81 29.32 -8.78
CA SER A 199 -2.24 29.49 -9.04
C SER A 199 -2.95 28.93 -7.82
N LYS A 200 -3.53 29.79 -6.99
CA LYS A 200 -4.50 29.36 -5.97
C LYS A 200 -5.61 28.55 -6.67
N PRO A 201 -6.09 27.43 -6.11
CA PRO A 201 -7.35 26.87 -6.56
C PRO A 201 -8.47 27.85 -6.19
N GLN A 202 -9.38 28.10 -7.13
CA GLN A 202 -10.70 28.69 -6.87
C GLN A 202 -11.60 27.67 -6.19
#